data_AF-A0A1I8IUG7-F1
#
_entry.id   AF-A0A1I8IUG7-F1
#
_cell.length_a   1.000
_cell.length_b   1.000
_cell.length_c   1.000
_cell.angle_alpha   90.00
_cell.angle_beta   90.00
_cell.angle_gamma   90.00
#
_symmetry.space_group_name_H-M   'P 1'
#
loop_
_entity.id
_entity.type
_entity.pdbx_description
1 polymer ?
#
loop_
_entity_poly.entity_id
_entity_poly.type
_entity_poly.pdbx_seq_one_letter_code
_entity_poly.pdbx_strand_id
1 'polypeptide(L)'
;RPLPKLPVPELHATLATYLKLVEPVVSEERFANTKRIVQEFLQPGGVGEKLQKQLVETAKTKENWVSDWWLDDMYLLNQLPLPVNSNPGLVFPSTSFESDREQLRFAAQLIVAIFDYKTILDE
;
A
#
# COMPACT_ATOMS: atom_id res chain seq x y z
N ARG A 1 -16.07 9.25 16.73
CA ARG A 1 -16.37 7.80 16.65
C ARG A 1 -15.05 7.10 16.33
N PRO A 2 -14.66 6.01 17.01
CA PRO A 2 -13.43 5.30 16.66
C PRO A 2 -13.53 4.76 15.23
N LEU A 3 -12.42 4.80 14.50
CA LEU A 3 -12.32 4.19 13.17
C LEU A 3 -12.40 2.66 13.31
N PRO A 4 -13.08 1.94 12.40
CA PRO A 4 -13.11 0.50 12.41
C PRO A 4 -11.72 -0.07 12.11
N LYS A 5 -11.38 -1.21 12.73
CA LYS A 5 -10.20 -1.99 12.34
C LYS A 5 -10.33 -2.48 10.89
N LEU A 6 -9.19 -2.65 10.21
CA LEU A 6 -9.16 -3.24 8.88
C LEU A 6 -9.72 -4.68 8.94
N PRO A 7 -10.78 -5.02 8.17
CA PRO A 7 -11.34 -6.36 8.18
C PRO A 7 -10.40 -7.35 7.51
N VAL A 8 -10.52 -8.63 7.87
CA VAL A 8 -9.92 -9.74 7.12
C VAL A 8 -11.01 -10.30 6.19
N PRO A 9 -10.84 -10.22 4.86
CA PRO A 9 -11.84 -10.74 3.94
C PRO A 9 -11.91 -12.27 3.99
N GLU A 10 -13.06 -12.83 3.61
CA GLU A 10 -13.24 -14.27 3.52
C GLU A 10 -12.27 -14.89 2.50
N LEU A 11 -11.64 -16.00 2.89
CA LEU A 11 -10.62 -16.68 2.08
C LEU A 11 -11.17 -17.06 0.68
N HIS A 12 -12.36 -17.67 0.65
CA HIS A 12 -13.01 -18.10 -0.58
C HIS A 12 -13.35 -16.91 -1.49
N ALA A 13 -13.83 -15.81 -0.91
CA ALA A 13 -14.15 -14.61 -1.68
C ALA A 13 -12.88 -13.99 -2.30
N THR A 14 -11.81 -13.89 -1.51
CA THR A 14 -10.50 -13.40 -1.97
C THR A 14 -9.97 -14.24 -3.13
N LEU A 15 -10.00 -15.57 -3.01
CA LEU A 15 -9.46 -16.47 -4.03
C LEU A 15 -10.33 -16.55 -5.29
N ALA A 16 -11.65 -16.41 -5.16
CA ALA A 16 -12.54 -16.28 -6.32
C ALA A 16 -12.25 -15.00 -7.11
N THR A 17 -12.08 -13.86 -6.42
CA THR A 17 -11.68 -12.60 -7.05
C THR A 17 -10.29 -12.70 -7.67
N TYR A 18 -9.33 -13.32 -6.98
CA TYR A 18 -7.98 -13.57 -7.50
C TYR A 18 -8.02 -14.33 -8.83
N LEU A 19 -8.75 -15.46 -8.92
CA LEU A 19 -8.85 -16.23 -10.16
C LEU A 19 -9.46 -15.40 -11.30
N LYS A 20 -10.51 -14.61 -11.03
CA LYS A 20 -11.13 -13.71 -12.03
C LYS A 20 -10.15 -12.67 -12.57
N LEU A 21 -9.25 -12.16 -11.73
CA LEU A 21 -8.26 -11.15 -12.12
C LEU A 21 -7.06 -11.75 -12.85
N VAL A 22 -6.70 -13.01 -12.55
CA VAL A 22 -5.58 -13.71 -13.20
C VAL A 22 -5.95 -14.25 -14.58
N GLU A 23 -7.17 -14.76 -14.75
CA GLU A 23 -7.64 -15.36 -16.01
C GLU A 23 -7.31 -14.53 -17.28
N PRO A 24 -7.56 -13.20 -17.34
CA PRO A 24 -7.30 -12.44 -18.57
C PRO A 24 -5.82 -12.10 -18.82
N VAL A 25 -4.92 -12.33 -17.85
CA VAL A 25 -3.50 -11.93 -17.95
C VAL A 25 -2.53 -13.11 -18.11
N VAL A 26 -3.05 -14.34 -18.19
CA VAL A 26 -2.25 -15.56 -18.37
C VAL A 26 -2.83 -16.46 -19.46
N SER A 27 -2.04 -17.43 -19.95
CA SER A 27 -2.54 -18.44 -20.89
C SER A 27 -3.51 -19.41 -20.20
N GLU A 28 -4.39 -20.05 -20.97
CA GLU A 28 -5.34 -21.05 -20.49
C GLU A 28 -4.65 -22.18 -19.69
N GLU A 29 -3.51 -22.68 -20.17
CA GLU A 29 -2.72 -23.71 -19.48
C GLU A 29 -2.25 -23.23 -18.09
N ARG A 30 -1.72 -22.01 -18.00
CA ARG A 30 -1.26 -21.43 -16.73
C ARG A 30 -2.43 -21.15 -15.79
N PHE A 31 -3.56 -20.71 -16.33
CA PHE A 31 -4.77 -20.51 -15.55
C PHE A 31 -5.30 -21.83 -14.98
N ALA A 32 -5.33 -22.89 -15.79
CA ALA A 32 -5.73 -24.22 -15.33
C ALA A 32 -4.85 -24.73 -14.17
N ASN A 33 -3.53 -24.55 -14.27
CA ASN A 33 -2.62 -24.88 -13.16
C ASN A 33 -2.86 -24.00 -11.93
N THR A 34 -3.06 -22.69 -12.11
CA THR A 34 -3.36 -21.76 -11.01
C THR A 34 -4.64 -22.16 -10.28
N LYS A 35 -5.70 -22.49 -11.02
CA LYS A 35 -6.97 -22.97 -10.48
C LYS A 35 -6.80 -24.25 -9.66
N ARG A 36 -5.99 -25.20 -10.15
CA ARG A 36 -5.66 -26.42 -9.40
C ARG A 36 -4.95 -26.10 -8.07
N ILE A 37 -3.96 -25.20 -8.08
CA ILE A 37 -3.23 -24.77 -6.87
C ILE A 37 -4.19 -24.10 -5.87
N VAL A 38 -5.06 -23.21 -6.34
CA VAL A 38 -6.06 -22.55 -5.49
C VAL A 38 -7.03 -23.56 -4.87
N GLN A 39 -7.47 -24.57 -5.63
CA GLN A 39 -8.33 -25.64 -5.11
C GLN A 39 -7.63 -26.50 -4.05
N GLU A 40 -6.33 -26.76 -4.21
CA GLU A 40 -5.52 -27.46 -3.23
C GLU A 40 -5.34 -26.62 -1.94
N PHE A 41 -5.08 -25.33 -2.09
CA PHE A 41 -4.95 -24.39 -0.97
C PHE A 41 -6.24 -24.25 -0.15
N LEU A 42 -7.39 -24.39 -0.81
CA LEU A 42 -8.74 -24.34 -0.23
C LEU A 42 -9.26 -25.65 0.34
N GLN A 43 -8.50 -26.75 0.28
CA GLN A 43 -8.97 -28.02 0.83
C GLN A 43 -9.33 -27.88 2.33
N PRO A 44 -10.39 -28.56 2.81
CA PRO A 44 -10.73 -28.57 4.23
C PRO A 44 -9.54 -29.04 5.08
N GLY A 45 -9.17 -28.26 6.11
CA GLY A 45 -7.97 -28.52 6.91
C GLY A 45 -6.63 -28.24 6.20
N GLY A 46 -6.68 -27.71 4.99
CA GLY A 46 -5.55 -27.32 4.16
C GLY A 46 -4.81 -26.08 4.67
N VAL A 47 -3.79 -25.66 3.91
CA VAL A 47 -2.92 -24.55 4.30
C VAL A 47 -3.68 -23.23 4.35
N GLY A 48 -4.59 -22.97 3.41
CA GLY A 48 -5.35 -21.72 3.34
C GLY A 48 -6.21 -21.48 4.59
N GLU A 49 -6.93 -22.49 5.08
CA GLU A 49 -7.72 -22.35 6.31
C GLU A 49 -6.86 -22.10 7.55
N LYS A 50 -5.67 -22.72 7.63
CA LYS A 50 -4.73 -22.50 8.74
C LYS A 50 -4.20 -21.07 8.75
N LEU A 51 -3.78 -20.56 7.58
CA LEU A 51 -3.30 -19.19 7.43
C LEU A 51 -4.41 -18.17 7.68
N GLN A 52 -5.63 -18.41 7.17
CA GLN A 52 -6.78 -17.53 7.42
C GLN A 52 -7.08 -17.42 8.91
N LYS A 53 -7.07 -18.53 9.66
CA LYS A 53 -7.26 -18.53 11.12
C LYS A 53 -6.18 -17.69 11.80
N GLN A 54 -4.91 -17.88 11.45
CA GLN A 54 -3.81 -17.09 12.00
C GLN A 54 -3.93 -15.60 11.68
N LEU A 55 -4.37 -15.25 10.47
CA LEU A 55 -4.59 -13.87 10.04
C LEU A 55 -5.73 -13.21 10.84
N VAL A 56 -6.84 -13.92 11.04
CA VAL A 56 -7.95 -13.46 11.88
C VAL A 56 -7.52 -13.26 13.33
N GLU A 57 -6.73 -14.17 13.91
CA GLU A 57 -6.19 -13.97 15.26
C GLU A 57 -5.22 -12.79 15.33
N THR A 58 -4.36 -12.61 14.32
CA THR A 58 -3.44 -11.47 14.23
C THR A 58 -4.20 -10.14 14.13
N ALA A 59 -5.33 -10.11 13.41
CA ALA A 59 -6.16 -8.91 13.30
C ALA A 59 -6.87 -8.52 14.60
N LYS A 60 -7.05 -9.45 15.54
CA LYS A 60 -7.58 -9.12 16.87
C LYS A 60 -6.56 -8.35 17.69
N THR A 61 -5.28 -8.72 17.60
CA THR A 61 -4.20 -8.17 18.44
C THR A 61 -3.60 -6.87 17.91
N LYS A 62 -3.65 -6.63 16.59
CA LYS A 62 -3.14 -5.40 15.96
C LYS A 62 -4.22 -4.35 15.75
N GLU A 63 -3.84 -3.07 15.67
CA GLU A 63 -4.74 -1.99 15.22
C GLU A 63 -5.05 -2.11 13.73
N ASN A 64 -4.02 -2.40 12.93
CA ASN A 64 -4.11 -2.78 11.53
C ASN A 64 -3.19 -3.98 11.29
N TRP A 65 -3.75 -5.08 10.80
CA TRP A 65 -3.02 -6.34 10.67
C TRP A 65 -1.98 -6.34 9.53
N VAL A 66 -2.13 -5.46 8.53
CA VAL A 66 -1.29 -5.45 7.33
C VAL A 66 -0.22 -4.36 7.34
N SER A 67 -0.31 -3.34 8.21
CA SER A 67 0.53 -2.14 8.13
C SER A 67 2.02 -2.44 8.04
N ASP A 68 2.56 -3.27 8.94
CA ASP A 68 3.99 -3.60 8.94
C ASP A 68 4.38 -4.37 7.67
N TRP A 69 3.59 -5.37 7.28
CA TRP A 69 3.84 -6.18 6.10
C TRP A 69 3.79 -5.35 4.81
N TRP A 70 2.81 -4.47 4.70
CA TRP A 70 2.65 -3.60 3.53
C TRP A 70 3.78 -2.57 3.46
N LEU A 71 4.21 -2.01 4.59
CA LEU A 71 5.31 -1.06 4.62
C LEU A 71 6.63 -1.72 4.18
N ASP A 72 6.89 -2.94 4.65
CA ASP A 72 8.06 -3.72 4.26
C ASP A 72 8.01 -4.11 2.77
N ASP A 73 6.91 -4.75 2.33
CA ASP A 73 6.75 -5.26 0.96
C ASP A 73 6.72 -4.14 -0.09
N MET A 74 6.00 -3.05 0.18
CA MET A 74 5.84 -1.96 -0.78
C MET A 74 7.07 -1.04 -0.84
N TYR A 75 7.77 -0.83 0.28
CA TYR A 75 8.86 0.16 0.36
C TYR A 75 10.16 -0.37 0.93
N LEU A 76 10.18 -0.85 2.19
CA LEU A 76 11.44 -0.99 2.93
C LEU A 76 12.32 -2.13 2.40
N LEU A 77 11.73 -3.14 1.76
CA LEU A 77 12.46 -4.25 1.15
C LEU A 77 12.77 -4.03 -0.34
N ASN A 78 12.25 -2.96 -0.95
CA ASN A 78 12.54 -2.63 -2.34
C ASN A 78 13.96 -2.06 -2.48
N GLN A 79 14.81 -2.77 -3.22
CA GLN A 79 16.23 -2.40 -3.40
C GLN A 79 16.47 -1.44 -4.56
N LEU A 80 15.42 -1.06 -5.31
CA LEU A 80 15.57 -0.08 -6.39
C LEU A 80 15.90 1.31 -5.81
N PRO A 81 16.72 2.11 -6.51
CA PRO A 81 16.99 3.48 -6.09
C PRO A 81 15.69 4.29 -5.93
N LEU A 82 15.59 5.09 -4.87
CA LEU A 82 14.40 5.91 -4.62
C LEU A 82 14.01 6.86 -5.76
N PRO A 83 14.96 7.58 -6.41
CA PRO A 83 14.61 8.46 -7.53
C PRO A 83 13.99 7.68 -8.67
N VAL A 84 12.92 8.22 -9.26
CA VAL A 84 12.13 7.62 -10.36
C VAL A 84 11.33 6.37 -9.95
N ASN A 85 11.91 5.44 -9.19
CA ASN A 85 11.27 4.15 -8.91
C ASN A 85 10.29 4.20 -7.72
N SER A 86 10.49 5.11 -6.75
CA SER A 86 9.66 5.17 -5.54
C SER A 86 9.18 6.58 -5.20
N ASN A 87 10.09 7.56 -5.14
CA ASN A 87 9.72 8.92 -4.74
C ASN A 87 8.90 9.62 -5.84
N PRO A 88 7.61 9.92 -5.60
CA PRO A 88 6.83 10.70 -6.55
C PRO A 88 7.32 12.16 -6.57
N GLY A 89 7.34 12.78 -7.76
CA GLY A 89 7.67 14.19 -7.93
C GLY A 89 6.42 15.07 -8.02
N LEU A 90 6.48 16.26 -7.43
CA LEU A 90 5.47 17.31 -7.59
C LEU A 90 6.12 18.54 -8.24
N VAL A 91 5.47 19.08 -9.27
CA VAL A 91 5.90 20.31 -9.94
C VAL A 91 4.89 21.40 -9.63
N PHE A 92 5.35 22.47 -8.98
CA PHE A 92 4.54 23.65 -8.67
C PHE A 92 4.41 24.58 -9.87
N PRO A 93 3.44 25.53 -9.84
CA PRO A 93 3.36 26.57 -10.85
C PRO A 93 4.70 27.28 -11.08
N SER A 94 5.06 27.46 -12.34
CA SER A 94 6.32 28.09 -12.71
C SER A 94 6.36 29.53 -12.18
N THR A 95 7.47 29.88 -11.54
CA THR A 95 7.72 31.22 -11.01
C THR A 95 9.04 31.73 -11.59
N SER A 96 9.02 32.93 -12.16
CA SER A 96 10.22 33.63 -12.64
C SER A 96 10.80 34.49 -11.52
N PHE A 97 12.12 34.43 -11.32
CA PHE A 97 12.82 35.29 -10.37
C PHE A 97 13.79 36.19 -11.13
N GLU A 98 13.76 37.50 -10.85
CA GLU A 98 14.66 38.47 -11.48
C GLU A 98 16.01 38.56 -10.75
N SER A 99 16.09 38.02 -9.52
CA SER A 99 17.32 37.98 -8.72
C SER A 99 17.31 36.86 -7.68
N ASP A 100 18.50 36.48 -7.20
CA ASP A 100 18.67 35.55 -6.07
C ASP A 100 17.89 36.00 -4.83
N ARG A 101 17.77 37.33 -4.61
CA ARG A 101 17.02 37.88 -3.47
C ARG A 101 15.53 37.54 -3.54
N GLU A 102 14.94 37.52 -4.74
CA GLU A 102 13.53 37.14 -4.92
C GLU A 102 13.32 35.64 -4.74
N GLN A 103 14.22 34.83 -5.28
CA GLN A 103 14.22 33.39 -5.06
C GLN A 103 14.31 33.04 -3.55
N LEU A 104 15.21 33.71 -2.82
CA LEU A 104 15.35 33.53 -1.37
C LEU A 104 14.11 34.00 -0.60
N ARG A 105 13.47 35.11 -1.02
CA ARG A 105 12.22 35.57 -0.42
C ARG A 105 11.10 34.55 -0.61
N PHE A 106 10.97 33.98 -1.81
CA PHE A 106 9.99 32.94 -2.11
C PHE A 106 10.25 31.68 -1.26
N ALA A 107 11.50 31.23 -1.17
CA ALA A 107 11.86 30.08 -0.34
C ALA A 107 11.54 30.33 1.15
N ALA A 108 11.81 31.54 1.66
CA ALA A 108 11.46 31.90 3.03
C ALA A 108 9.94 31.88 3.26
N GLN A 109 9.14 32.39 2.32
CA GLN A 109 7.68 32.34 2.39
C GLN A 109 7.14 30.91 2.37
N LEU A 110 7.71 30.03 1.53
CA LEU A 110 7.35 28.61 1.50
C LEU A 110 7.63 27.93 2.85
N ILE A 111 8.79 28.19 3.45
CA ILE A 111 9.15 27.64 4.76
C ILE A 111 8.17 28.12 5.84
N VAL A 112 7.84 29.42 5.87
CA VAL A 112 6.85 29.96 6.82
C VAL A 112 5.49 29.29 6.63
N ALA A 113 5.00 29.14 5.40
CA ALA A 113 3.73 28.48 5.13
C ALA A 113 3.73 27.00 5.58
N ILE A 114 4.87 26.29 5.45
CA ILE A 114 5.02 24.93 5.97
C ILE A 114 4.94 24.91 7.49
N PHE A 115 5.53 25.89 8.18
CA PHE A 115 5.40 26.01 9.63
C PHE A 115 3.97 26.32 10.07
N ASP A 116 3.27 27.22 9.38
CA ASP A 116 1.86 27.50 9.66
C ASP A 116 1.01 26.23 9.53
N TYR A 117 1.26 25.42 8.51
CA TYR A 117 0.60 24.12 8.36
C TYR A 117 0.97 23.13 9.47
N LYS A 118 2.24 23.12 9.90
CA LYS A 118 2.68 22.30 11.02
C LYS A 118 1.96 22.68 12.31
N THR A 119 1.74 23.97 12.58
CA THR A 119 1.00 24.42 13.77
C THR A 119 -0.42 23.85 13.79
N ILE A 120 -1.10 23.80 12.63
CA ILE A 120 -2.43 23.16 12.51
C ILE A 120 -2.38 21.65 12.85
N LEU A 121 -1.29 20.96 12.52
CA LEU A 121 -1.12 19.53 12.83
C LEU A 121 -0.78 19.25 14.30
N ASP A 122 -0.18 20.23 14.99
CA ASP A 122 0.22 20.09 16.40
C ASP A 122 -0.96 20.34 17.37
N GLU A 123 -2.01 21.02 16.90
CA GLU A 123 -3.29 21.24 17.60
C GLU A 123 -4.19 19.99 17.57
#